data_AF-A0A7S3QQF7-F1
#
_entry.id   AF-A0A7S3QQF7-F1
#
_cell.length_a   1.000
_cell.length_b   1.000
_cell.length_c   1.000
_cell.angle_alpha   90.00
_cell.angle_beta   90.00
_cell.angle_gamma   90.00
#
_symmetry.space_group_name_H-M   'P 1'
#
loop_
_entity.id
_entity.type
_entity.pdbx_description
1 polymer ?
#
loop_
_entity_poly.entity_id
_entity_poly.type
_entity_poly.pdbx_seq_one_letter_code
_entity_poly.pdbx_strand_id
1 'polypeptide(L)'
;EHELRQQQQKQQLAVAQLKEQQAQVLATLAQQQQQVQRQQQQVQQQQHQLQLGVAQQVHVSVLQALLRLISSSDDPGVQQSAQQLLCQLIRTGRADLLSWGGADPQASVQALVLAAQHLLRPGTDEGCGALAGDLVFEMLTSFPAHLMAPYLPELLKQVVSRLVTVNSSPLVCGLLMVLARLAHTDHNALITTLASMTVTLPGGQTGCALDASLAVWLDRCEELQGRYHLTLAVTALGLLLESSHPRLEQVVVKGRRLDVQQGVKTRSQVQAAGGEKYNMVPAPLKILALMGDLLAGVQETGDCIRGTDGSTDDSESEGEEEEGAFEEYGSEEELEDLGEGEVDAATYAEDKMGAFLKDNHQDEGAGGDVMLHEGEGGDAPAGDPIARVRLSSWLPDFFVRLSLTLPGQQLLQAAGAHAMTARQLSAVRKPIDASRLTNPPQ
;
A
#
# COMPACT_ATOMS: atom_id res chain seq x y z
N GLU A 1 22.31 55.13 49.24
CA GLU A 1 20.94 54.63 48.95
C GLU A 1 20.28 55.28 47.74
N HIS A 2 20.27 56.61 47.62
CA HIS A 2 19.65 57.30 46.48
C HIS A 2 20.28 56.92 45.12
N GLU A 3 21.61 56.84 45.02
CA GLU A 3 22.30 56.39 43.81
C GLU A 3 22.01 54.92 43.44
N LEU A 4 21.91 54.04 44.44
CA LEU A 4 21.57 52.64 44.24
C LEU A 4 20.16 52.47 43.66
N ARG A 5 19.19 53.26 44.14
CA ARG A 5 17.83 53.30 43.58
C ARG A 5 17.80 53.83 42.14
N GLN A 6 18.59 54.87 41.84
CA GLN A 6 18.72 55.37 40.46
C GLN A 6 19.36 54.34 39.53
N GLN A 7 20.35 53.59 40.00
CA GLN A 7 21.00 52.54 39.23
C GLN A 7 20.06 51.36 38.96
N GLN A 8 19.28 50.94 39.96
CA GLN A 8 18.24 49.92 39.80
C GLN A 8 17.15 50.37 38.81
N GLN A 9 16.72 51.64 38.87
CA GLN A 9 15.72 52.18 37.95
C GLN A 9 16.24 52.21 36.50
N LYS A 10 17.52 52.58 36.30
CA LYS A 10 18.17 52.52 34.98
C LYS A 10 18.28 51.09 34.45
N GLN A 11 18.63 50.12 35.30
CA GLN A 11 18.68 48.70 34.92
C GLN A 11 17.29 48.17 34.55
N GLN A 12 16.24 48.51 35.31
CA GLN A 12 14.88 48.11 34.98
C GLN A 12 14.41 48.69 33.64
N LEU A 13 14.76 49.95 33.36
CA LEU A 13 14.43 50.59 32.08
C LEU A 13 15.16 49.93 30.91
N ALA A 14 16.45 49.58 31.08
CA ALA A 14 17.23 48.86 30.07
C ALA A 14 16.66 47.45 29.80
N VAL A 15 16.24 46.71 30.84
CA VAL A 15 15.60 45.41 30.69
C VAL A 15 14.24 45.52 29.98
N ALA A 16 13.46 46.56 30.28
CA ALA A 16 12.19 46.81 29.60
C ALA A 16 12.39 47.09 28.10
N GLN A 17 13.38 47.93 27.76
CA GLN A 17 13.75 48.21 26.37
C GLN A 17 14.23 46.95 25.63
N LEU A 18 15.02 46.10 26.28
CA LEU A 18 15.51 44.86 25.67
C LEU A 18 14.37 43.85 25.43
N LYS A 19 13.39 43.77 26.35
CA LYS A 19 12.18 42.97 26.15
C LYS A 19 11.31 43.48 25.01
N GLU A 20 11.18 44.81 24.88
CA GLU A 20 10.45 45.43 23.78
C GLU A 20 11.12 45.14 22.43
N GLN A 21 12.44 45.28 22.35
CA GLN A 21 13.21 44.90 21.15
C GLN A 21 13.08 43.41 20.83
N GLN A 22 13.15 42.54 21.84
CA GLN A 22 12.94 41.10 21.65
C GLN A 22 11.53 40.80 21.11
N ALA A 23 10.50 41.46 21.65
CA ALA A 23 9.12 41.30 21.18
C ALA A 23 8.96 41.79 19.73
N GLN A 24 9.60 42.90 19.35
CA GLN A 24 9.60 43.40 17.97
C GLN A 24 10.30 42.44 17.01
N VAL A 25 11.44 41.87 17.39
CA VAL A 25 12.15 40.87 16.58
C VAL A 25 11.30 39.60 16.40
N LEU A 26 10.70 39.10 17.47
CA LEU A 26 9.81 37.93 17.40
C LEU A 26 8.57 38.19 16.53
N ALA A 27 7.98 39.38 16.62
CA ALA A 27 6.86 39.77 15.78
C ALA A 27 7.25 39.83 14.30
N THR A 28 8.45 40.37 14.00
CA THR A 28 8.97 40.45 12.64
C THR A 28 9.28 39.05 12.08
N LEU A 29 9.86 38.16 12.90
CA LEU A 29 10.12 36.77 12.52
C LEU A 29 8.81 36.02 12.24
N ALA A 30 7.79 36.19 13.07
CA ALA A 30 6.48 35.58 12.87
C ALA A 30 5.80 36.06 11.58
N GLN A 31 5.91 37.35 11.26
CA GLN A 31 5.43 37.91 10.00
C GLN A 31 6.17 37.32 8.79
N GLN A 32 7.49 37.21 8.85
CA GLN A 32 8.28 36.59 7.78
C GLN A 32 7.92 35.11 7.60
N GLN A 33 7.77 34.35 8.69
CA GLN A 33 7.32 32.94 8.62
C GLN A 33 5.95 32.82 7.96
N GLN A 34 5.00 33.68 8.32
CA GLN A 34 3.68 33.68 7.68
C GLN A 34 3.76 34.02 6.19
N GLN A 35 4.64 34.95 5.80
CA GLN A 35 4.84 35.30 4.40
C GLN A 35 5.44 34.15 3.59
N VAL A 36 6.45 33.46 4.14
CA VAL A 36 7.06 32.28 3.51
C VAL A 36 6.03 31.17 3.34
N GLN A 37 5.20 30.89 4.36
CA GLN A 37 4.13 29.89 4.26
C GLN A 37 3.12 30.23 3.15
N ARG A 38 2.74 31.51 3.01
CA ARG A 38 1.84 31.94 1.93
C ARG A 38 2.48 31.77 0.55
N GLN A 39 3.76 32.13 0.41
CA GLN A 39 4.49 31.95 -0.84
C GLN A 39 4.61 30.47 -1.22
N GLN A 40 4.93 29.59 -0.26
CA GLN A 40 4.97 28.15 -0.48
C GLN A 40 3.60 27.60 -0.94
N GLN A 41 2.50 28.01 -0.30
CA GLN A 41 1.16 27.63 -0.72
C GLN A 41 0.82 28.11 -2.14
N GLN A 42 1.21 29.33 -2.50
CA GLN A 42 1.00 29.85 -3.85
C GLN A 42 1.79 29.06 -4.91
N VAL A 43 3.06 28.74 -4.63
CA VAL A 43 3.89 27.92 -5.53
C VAL A 43 3.28 26.53 -5.70
N GLN A 44 2.83 25.89 -4.62
CA GLN A 44 2.18 24.57 -4.68
C GLN A 44 0.88 24.62 -5.50
N GLN A 45 0.05 25.64 -5.32
CA GLN A 45 -1.17 25.82 -6.12
C GLN A 45 -0.86 26.04 -7.60
N GLN A 46 0.14 26.85 -7.91
CA GLN A 46 0.56 27.10 -9.30
C GLN A 46 1.10 25.82 -9.96
N GLN A 47 1.92 25.05 -9.25
CA GLN A 47 2.41 23.75 -9.72
C GLN A 47 1.26 22.77 -9.99
N HIS A 48 0.29 22.68 -9.07
CA HIS A 48 -0.89 21.83 -9.24
C HIS A 48 -1.71 22.23 -10.47
N GLN A 49 -1.94 23.54 -10.69
CA GLN A 49 -2.65 24.03 -11.87
C GLN A 49 -1.92 23.70 -13.18
N LEU A 50 -0.60 23.81 -13.20
CA LEU A 50 0.22 23.44 -14.36
C LEU A 50 0.12 21.94 -14.65
N GLN A 51 0.24 21.09 -13.62
CA GLN A 51 0.09 19.64 -13.76
C GLN A 51 -1.29 19.26 -14.31
N LEU A 52 -2.35 19.89 -13.79
CA LEU A 52 -3.72 19.66 -14.25
C LEU A 52 -3.89 20.06 -15.73
N GLY A 53 -3.33 21.21 -16.14
CA GLY A 53 -3.38 21.67 -17.52
C GLY A 53 -2.65 20.73 -18.48
N VAL A 54 -1.47 20.23 -18.10
CA VAL A 54 -0.72 19.24 -18.89
C VAL A 54 -1.51 17.93 -19.00
N ALA A 55 -2.03 17.41 -17.88
CA ALA A 55 -2.82 16.18 -17.87
C ALA A 55 -4.07 16.28 -18.75
N GLN A 56 -4.77 17.42 -18.75
CA GLN A 56 -5.90 17.67 -19.63
C GLN A 56 -5.51 17.62 -21.11
N GLN A 57 -4.40 18.26 -21.50
CA GLN A 57 -3.92 18.25 -22.89
C GLN A 57 -3.52 16.84 -23.34
N VAL A 58 -2.81 16.10 -22.48
CA VAL A 58 -2.46 14.70 -22.72
C VAL A 58 -3.73 13.88 -22.90
N HIS A 59 -4.67 13.95 -21.96
CA HIS A 59 -5.94 13.22 -22.03
C HIS A 59 -6.69 13.45 -23.34
N VAL A 60 -6.90 14.72 -23.72
CA VAL A 60 -7.60 15.08 -24.97
C VAL A 60 -6.89 14.50 -26.19
N SER A 61 -5.56 14.44 -26.17
CA SER A 61 -4.75 13.98 -27.30
C SER A 61 -4.68 12.45 -27.40
N VAL A 62 -4.59 11.73 -26.27
CA VAL A 62 -4.22 10.30 -26.29
C VAL A 62 -5.26 9.34 -25.73
N LEU A 63 -6.29 9.78 -25.00
CA LEU A 63 -7.21 8.85 -24.29
C LEU A 63 -7.82 7.80 -25.24
N GLN A 64 -8.32 8.21 -26.40
CA GLN A 64 -8.94 7.27 -27.34
C GLN A 64 -7.93 6.28 -27.94
N ALA A 65 -6.67 6.69 -28.14
CA ALA A 65 -5.62 5.77 -28.57
C ALA A 65 -5.25 4.80 -27.43
N LEU A 66 -5.19 5.29 -26.20
CA LEU A 66 -4.90 4.52 -25.00
C LEU A 66 -5.96 3.43 -24.73
N LEU A 67 -7.25 3.78 -24.82
CA LEU A 67 -8.34 2.81 -24.64
C LEU A 67 -8.36 1.74 -25.73
N ARG A 68 -8.02 2.10 -26.98
CA ARG A 68 -7.85 1.14 -28.07
C ARG A 68 -6.66 0.22 -27.81
N LEU A 69 -5.54 0.78 -27.36
CA LEU A 69 -4.33 0.03 -27.04
C LEU A 69 -4.60 -1.00 -25.94
N ILE A 70 -5.30 -0.61 -24.87
CA ILE A 70 -5.71 -1.52 -23.79
C ILE A 70 -6.58 -2.67 -24.33
N SER A 71 -7.40 -2.41 -25.34
CA SER A 71 -8.33 -3.39 -25.90
C SER A 71 -7.72 -4.29 -26.99
N SER A 72 -6.52 -3.98 -27.49
CA SER A 72 -5.96 -4.63 -28.68
C SER A 72 -4.51 -5.12 -28.54
N SER A 73 -3.78 -4.67 -27.52
CA SER A 73 -2.38 -5.05 -27.30
C SER A 73 -2.29 -6.32 -26.46
N ASP A 74 -1.45 -7.26 -26.86
CA ASP A 74 -1.12 -8.45 -26.08
C ASP A 74 0.30 -8.38 -25.48
N ASP A 75 0.98 -7.23 -25.64
CA ASP A 75 2.30 -6.99 -25.06
C ASP A 75 2.20 -6.49 -23.60
N PRO A 76 2.78 -7.20 -22.62
CA PRO A 76 2.71 -6.82 -21.21
C PRO A 76 3.33 -5.45 -20.90
N GLY A 77 4.45 -5.08 -21.53
CA GLY A 77 5.14 -3.82 -21.26
C GLY A 77 4.34 -2.60 -21.74
N VAL A 78 3.74 -2.71 -22.93
CA VAL A 78 2.83 -1.72 -23.50
C VAL A 78 1.56 -1.61 -22.65
N GLN A 79 0.98 -2.73 -22.24
CA GLN A 79 -0.23 -2.74 -21.41
C GLN A 79 0.00 -2.11 -20.03
N GLN A 80 1.11 -2.44 -19.36
CA GLN A 80 1.46 -1.85 -18.08
C GLN A 80 1.67 -0.33 -18.21
N SER A 81 2.44 0.11 -19.21
CA SER A 81 2.64 1.53 -19.48
C SER A 81 1.32 2.26 -19.76
N ALA A 82 0.42 1.61 -20.49
CA ALA A 82 -0.90 2.15 -20.79
C ALA A 82 -1.78 2.30 -19.54
N GLN A 83 -1.78 1.29 -18.67
CA GLN A 83 -2.50 1.33 -17.39
C GLN A 83 -1.91 2.38 -16.45
N GLN A 84 -0.58 2.48 -16.34
CA GLN A 84 0.08 3.50 -15.52
C GLN A 84 -0.32 4.91 -15.93
N LEU A 85 -0.27 5.20 -17.23
CA LEU A 85 -0.68 6.51 -17.74
C LEU A 85 -2.15 6.78 -17.44
N LEU A 86 -3.02 5.77 -17.58
CA LEU A 86 -4.44 5.92 -17.31
C LEU A 86 -4.71 6.18 -15.81
N CYS A 87 -4.09 5.41 -14.92
CA CYS A 87 -4.15 5.64 -13.48
C CYS A 87 -3.67 7.04 -13.13
N GLN A 88 -2.57 7.50 -13.73
CA GLN A 88 -2.02 8.83 -13.44
C GLN A 88 -2.93 9.97 -13.94
N LEU A 89 -3.56 9.81 -15.11
CA LEU A 89 -4.56 10.76 -15.61
C LEU A 89 -5.77 10.82 -14.67
N ILE A 90 -6.26 9.66 -14.18
CA ILE A 90 -7.37 9.59 -13.22
C ILE A 90 -7.00 10.24 -11.90
N ARG A 91 -5.83 9.95 -11.33
CA ARG A 91 -5.32 10.58 -10.10
C ARG A 91 -5.24 12.09 -10.21
N THR A 92 -4.73 12.57 -11.34
CA THR A 92 -4.49 14.00 -11.58
C THR A 92 -5.80 14.75 -11.85
N GLY A 93 -6.63 14.23 -12.76
CA GLY A 93 -7.86 14.88 -13.21
C GLY A 93 -9.08 14.59 -12.35
N ARG A 94 -9.07 13.49 -11.58
CA ARG A 94 -10.17 13.05 -10.73
C ARG A 94 -11.53 13.10 -11.46
N ALA A 95 -12.55 13.70 -10.83
CA ALA A 95 -13.85 13.89 -11.45
C ALA A 95 -13.80 14.83 -12.68
N ASP A 96 -12.87 15.80 -12.71
CA ASP A 96 -12.75 16.75 -13.82
C ASP A 96 -12.36 16.05 -15.13
N LEU A 97 -11.59 14.95 -15.04
CA LEU A 97 -11.21 14.13 -16.19
C LEU A 97 -12.41 13.72 -17.04
N LEU A 98 -13.55 13.41 -16.40
CA LEU A 98 -14.75 12.95 -17.07
C LEU A 98 -15.32 13.99 -18.05
N SER A 99 -14.98 15.27 -17.86
CA SER A 99 -15.40 16.40 -18.69
C SER A 99 -14.38 16.83 -19.75
N TRP A 100 -13.11 16.39 -19.64
CA TRP A 100 -12.02 16.89 -20.48
C TRP A 100 -12.17 16.57 -21.97
N GLY A 101 -12.83 15.46 -22.31
CA GLY A 101 -13.09 15.07 -23.70
C GLY A 101 -14.35 15.68 -24.32
N GLY A 102 -15.08 16.53 -23.60
CA GLY A 102 -16.39 17.07 -24.03
C GLY A 102 -17.49 16.02 -24.18
N ALA A 103 -17.22 14.77 -23.82
CA ALA A 103 -18.19 13.68 -23.78
C ALA A 103 -19.05 13.78 -22.52
N ASP A 104 -20.20 13.12 -22.56
CA ASP A 104 -21.04 12.92 -21.37
C ASP A 104 -20.24 12.19 -20.28
N PRO A 105 -20.18 12.69 -19.02
CA PRO A 105 -19.42 12.05 -17.95
C PRO A 105 -19.76 10.57 -17.76
N GLN A 106 -21.02 10.16 -17.97
CA GLN A 106 -21.42 8.76 -17.88
C GLN A 106 -20.80 7.89 -18.98
N ALA A 107 -20.68 8.41 -20.20
CA ALA A 107 -20.02 7.73 -21.31
C ALA A 107 -18.50 7.62 -21.09
N SER A 108 -17.87 8.65 -20.51
CA SER A 108 -16.46 8.62 -20.11
C SER A 108 -16.20 7.51 -19.07
N VAL A 109 -17.03 7.44 -18.02
CA VAL A 109 -16.95 6.36 -17.02
C VAL A 109 -17.15 5.00 -17.68
N GLN A 110 -18.15 4.86 -18.56
CA GLN A 110 -18.42 3.60 -19.25
C GLN A 110 -17.20 3.11 -20.04
N ALA A 111 -16.52 4.00 -20.77
CA ALA A 111 -15.34 3.64 -21.57
C ALA A 111 -14.18 3.14 -20.69
N LEU A 112 -13.95 3.80 -19.55
CA LEU A 112 -12.92 3.40 -18.58
C LEU A 112 -13.25 2.07 -17.90
N VAL A 113 -14.52 1.88 -17.52
CA VAL A 113 -15.01 0.61 -16.98
C VAL A 113 -14.83 -0.51 -17.99
N LEU A 114 -15.19 -0.31 -19.26
CA LEU A 114 -15.00 -1.32 -20.30
C LEU A 114 -13.53 -1.71 -20.50
N ALA A 115 -12.61 -0.75 -20.40
CA ALA A 115 -11.18 -1.01 -20.44
C ALA A 115 -10.73 -1.86 -19.23
N ALA A 116 -11.17 -1.52 -18.01
CA ALA A 116 -10.87 -2.32 -16.83
C ALA A 116 -11.47 -3.74 -16.92
N GLN A 117 -12.72 -3.86 -17.38
CA GLN A 117 -13.38 -5.16 -17.58
C GLN A 117 -12.66 -6.03 -18.61
N HIS A 118 -12.03 -5.44 -19.63
CA HIS A 118 -11.19 -6.16 -20.58
C HIS A 118 -9.92 -6.73 -19.91
N LEU A 119 -9.25 -5.93 -19.09
CA LEU A 119 -8.04 -6.34 -18.37
C LEU A 119 -8.32 -7.40 -17.29
N LEU A 120 -9.51 -7.38 -16.69
CA LEU A 120 -9.93 -8.33 -15.65
C LEU A 120 -10.45 -9.68 -16.18
N ARG A 121 -10.51 -9.89 -17.50
CA ARG A 121 -11.02 -11.15 -18.05
C ARG A 121 -10.13 -12.32 -17.62
N PRO A 122 -10.71 -13.51 -17.33
CA PRO A 122 -9.92 -14.69 -16.96
C PRO A 122 -8.87 -15.09 -18.00
N GLY A 123 -9.10 -14.82 -19.28
CA GLY A 123 -8.18 -15.14 -20.38
C GLY A 123 -7.09 -14.11 -20.64
N THR A 124 -7.11 -12.96 -19.96
CA THR A 124 -6.04 -11.94 -20.10
C THR A 124 -4.79 -12.44 -19.39
N ASP A 125 -3.62 -12.22 -19.99
CA ASP A 125 -2.34 -12.53 -19.34
C ASP A 125 -2.17 -11.71 -18.03
N GLU A 126 -1.53 -12.30 -17.02
CA GLU A 126 -1.34 -11.64 -15.72
C GLU A 126 -0.41 -10.42 -15.83
N GLY A 127 0.60 -10.47 -16.70
CA GLY A 127 1.49 -9.35 -16.97
C GLY A 127 0.78 -8.21 -17.72
N CYS A 128 -0.08 -8.54 -18.68
CA CYS A 128 -0.94 -7.56 -19.36
C CYS A 128 -1.96 -6.91 -18.42
N GLY A 129 -2.50 -7.65 -17.44
CA GLY A 129 -3.49 -7.14 -16.50
C GLY A 129 -2.91 -6.60 -15.19
N ALA A 130 -1.60 -6.43 -15.07
CA ALA A 130 -0.92 -6.27 -13.77
C ALA A 130 -1.44 -5.12 -12.89
N LEU A 131 -1.90 -4.03 -13.49
CA LEU A 131 -2.39 -2.82 -12.79
C LEU A 131 -3.91 -2.64 -12.94
N ALA A 132 -4.64 -3.67 -13.36
CA ALA A 132 -6.08 -3.61 -13.53
C ALA A 132 -6.80 -3.32 -12.20
N GLY A 133 -6.27 -3.86 -11.10
CA GLY A 133 -6.74 -3.56 -9.75
C GLY A 133 -6.57 -2.09 -9.38
N ASP A 134 -5.39 -1.52 -9.65
CA ASP A 134 -5.10 -0.11 -9.38
C ASP A 134 -5.98 0.80 -10.22
N LEU A 135 -6.19 0.48 -11.50
CA LEU A 135 -7.10 1.24 -12.36
C LEU A 135 -8.52 1.29 -11.79
N VAL A 136 -9.05 0.15 -11.35
CA VAL A 136 -10.37 0.11 -10.71
C VAL A 136 -10.39 0.87 -9.40
N PHE A 137 -9.34 0.71 -8.59
CA PHE A 137 -9.18 1.43 -7.33
C PHE A 137 -9.21 2.95 -7.55
N GLU A 138 -8.46 3.46 -8.53
CA GLU A 138 -8.44 4.89 -8.87
C GLU A 138 -9.79 5.40 -9.34
N MET A 139 -10.53 4.63 -10.14
CA MET A 139 -11.89 5.01 -10.53
C MET A 139 -12.82 5.12 -9.32
N LEU A 140 -12.73 4.20 -8.35
CA LEU A 140 -13.55 4.21 -7.14
C LEU A 140 -13.21 5.36 -6.19
N THR A 141 -11.95 5.78 -6.13
CA THR A 141 -11.50 6.88 -5.26
C THR A 141 -11.68 8.26 -5.89
N SER A 142 -11.68 8.32 -7.23
CA SER A 142 -11.65 9.58 -7.97
C SER A 142 -12.99 10.02 -8.54
N PHE A 143 -13.89 9.09 -8.85
CA PHE A 143 -15.16 9.40 -9.51
C PHE A 143 -16.34 9.46 -8.54
N PRO A 144 -17.39 10.26 -8.85
CA PRO A 144 -18.62 10.27 -8.06
C PRO A 144 -19.28 8.89 -8.01
N ALA A 145 -19.65 8.44 -6.80
CA ALA A 145 -20.20 7.11 -6.56
C ALA A 145 -21.45 6.79 -7.42
N HIS A 146 -22.30 7.79 -7.70
CA HIS A 146 -23.52 7.60 -8.49
C HIS A 146 -23.25 7.24 -9.96
N LEU A 147 -22.10 7.66 -10.53
CA LEU A 147 -21.70 7.30 -11.90
C LEU A 147 -21.13 5.89 -11.97
N MET A 148 -20.44 5.45 -10.90
CA MET A 148 -19.88 4.10 -10.78
C MET A 148 -20.93 3.05 -10.41
N ALA A 149 -21.97 3.43 -9.67
CA ALA A 149 -22.98 2.53 -9.10
C ALA A 149 -23.58 1.51 -10.10
N PRO A 150 -23.94 1.87 -11.35
CA PRO A 150 -24.49 0.92 -12.31
C PRO A 150 -23.53 -0.21 -12.71
N TYR A 151 -22.21 0.04 -12.62
CA TYR A 151 -21.17 -0.88 -13.05
C TYR A 151 -20.60 -1.75 -11.93
N LEU A 152 -20.79 -1.33 -10.67
CA LEU A 152 -20.22 -1.98 -9.48
C LEU A 152 -20.53 -3.48 -9.37
N PRO A 153 -21.77 -3.97 -9.59
CA PRO A 153 -22.06 -5.39 -9.38
C PRO A 153 -21.26 -6.32 -10.31
N GLU A 154 -21.17 -5.96 -11.59
CA GLU A 154 -20.43 -6.75 -12.57
C GLU A 154 -18.91 -6.57 -12.40
N LEU A 155 -18.46 -5.34 -12.10
CA LEU A 155 -17.04 -5.09 -11.86
C LEU A 155 -16.54 -5.84 -10.62
N LEU A 156 -17.30 -5.86 -9.53
CA LEU A 156 -16.97 -6.62 -8.32
C LEU A 156 -16.86 -8.12 -8.61
N LYS A 157 -17.80 -8.68 -9.38
CA LYS A 157 -17.75 -10.08 -9.80
C LYS A 157 -16.47 -10.40 -10.57
N GLN A 158 -16.08 -9.53 -11.50
CA GLN A 158 -14.85 -9.71 -12.29
C GLN A 158 -13.59 -9.55 -11.43
N VAL A 159 -13.55 -8.55 -10.55
CA VAL A 159 -12.46 -8.34 -9.59
C VAL A 159 -12.25 -9.57 -8.73
N VAL A 160 -13.32 -10.14 -8.13
CA VAL A 160 -13.20 -11.30 -7.25
C VAL A 160 -12.86 -12.56 -8.04
N SER A 161 -13.48 -12.77 -9.21
CA SER A 161 -13.15 -13.90 -10.07
C SER A 161 -11.69 -13.85 -10.51
N ARG A 162 -11.15 -12.67 -10.80
CA ARG A 162 -9.74 -12.49 -11.15
C ARG A 162 -8.85 -12.72 -9.94
N LEU A 163 -9.16 -12.10 -8.79
CA LEU A 163 -8.41 -12.18 -7.53
C LEU A 163 -8.15 -13.63 -7.10
N VAL A 164 -9.13 -14.52 -7.23
CA VAL A 164 -9.01 -15.91 -6.77
C VAL A 164 -8.31 -16.83 -7.77
N THR A 165 -7.99 -16.35 -8.98
CA THR A 165 -7.39 -17.16 -10.06
C THR A 165 -5.96 -16.77 -10.41
N VAL A 166 -5.55 -15.54 -10.11
CA VAL A 166 -4.22 -15.01 -10.42
C VAL A 166 -3.22 -15.22 -9.29
N ASN A 167 -1.93 -15.23 -9.61
CA ASN A 167 -0.86 -15.37 -8.61
C ASN A 167 0.08 -14.17 -8.54
N SER A 168 0.13 -13.33 -9.57
CA SER A 168 0.91 -12.09 -9.66
C SER A 168 0.65 -11.17 -8.46
N SER A 169 1.69 -10.89 -7.67
CA SER A 169 1.58 -10.08 -6.45
C SER A 169 1.06 -8.66 -6.72
N PRO A 170 1.55 -7.90 -7.71
CA PRO A 170 1.01 -6.57 -8.03
C PRO A 170 -0.50 -6.59 -8.32
N LEU A 171 -0.95 -7.57 -9.12
CA LEU A 171 -2.35 -7.69 -9.48
C LEU A 171 -3.22 -8.07 -8.28
N VAL A 172 -2.77 -9.03 -7.47
CA VAL A 172 -3.47 -9.43 -6.24
C VAL A 172 -3.60 -8.24 -5.29
N CYS A 173 -2.50 -7.52 -5.02
CA CYS A 173 -2.50 -6.36 -4.13
C CYS A 173 -3.46 -5.27 -4.62
N GLY A 174 -3.43 -4.90 -5.90
CA GLY A 174 -4.36 -3.92 -6.48
C GLY A 174 -5.82 -4.35 -6.38
N LEU A 175 -6.13 -5.62 -6.63
CA LEU A 175 -7.50 -6.16 -6.50
C LEU A 175 -7.98 -6.19 -5.04
N LEU A 176 -7.08 -6.45 -4.09
CA LEU A 176 -7.39 -6.34 -2.66
C LEU A 176 -7.70 -4.90 -2.24
N MET A 177 -7.01 -3.90 -2.81
CA MET A 177 -7.31 -2.49 -2.54
C MET A 177 -8.71 -2.11 -3.01
N VAL A 178 -9.21 -2.69 -4.11
CA VAL A 178 -10.60 -2.51 -4.55
C VAL A 178 -11.58 -3.04 -3.50
N LEU A 179 -11.37 -4.26 -2.98
CA LEU A 179 -12.23 -4.83 -1.94
C LEU A 179 -12.19 -4.01 -0.64
N ALA A 180 -11.00 -3.58 -0.23
CA ALA A 180 -10.82 -2.74 0.94
C ALA A 180 -11.55 -1.40 0.80
N ARG A 181 -11.46 -0.74 -0.36
CA ARG A 181 -12.20 0.49 -0.66
C ARG A 181 -13.72 0.30 -0.55
N LEU A 182 -14.23 -0.79 -1.11
CA LEU A 182 -15.66 -1.09 -1.06
C LEU A 182 -16.13 -1.40 0.37
N ALA A 183 -15.31 -2.05 1.20
CA ALA A 183 -15.62 -2.29 2.60
C ALA A 183 -15.74 -0.98 3.40
N HIS A 184 -14.91 0.02 3.10
CA HIS A 184 -15.03 1.37 3.68
C HIS A 184 -16.27 2.14 3.20
N THR A 185 -16.85 1.74 2.07
CA THR A 185 -18.10 2.35 1.56
C THR A 185 -19.32 1.72 2.22
N ASP A 186 -19.44 0.40 2.17
CA ASP A 186 -20.47 -0.38 2.86
C ASP A 186 -20.02 -1.83 3.04
N HIS A 187 -19.45 -2.13 4.22
CA HIS A 187 -18.95 -3.46 4.55
C HIS A 187 -20.06 -4.53 4.64
N ASN A 188 -21.29 -4.16 5.05
CA ASN A 188 -22.39 -5.12 5.14
C ASN A 188 -22.91 -5.50 3.75
N ALA A 189 -23.06 -4.52 2.87
CA ALA A 189 -23.43 -4.76 1.48
C ALA A 189 -22.34 -5.57 0.76
N LEU A 190 -21.05 -5.28 1.01
CA LEU A 190 -19.95 -6.06 0.45
C LEU A 190 -20.02 -7.53 0.88
N ILE A 191 -20.13 -7.82 2.19
CA ILE A 191 -20.21 -9.20 2.69
C ILE A 191 -21.43 -9.92 2.09
N THR A 192 -22.60 -9.29 2.09
CA THR A 192 -23.84 -9.87 1.55
C THR A 192 -23.70 -10.20 0.07
N THR A 193 -23.13 -9.26 -0.70
CA THR A 193 -22.93 -9.41 -2.13
C THR A 193 -21.95 -10.54 -2.44
N LEU A 194 -20.78 -10.57 -1.77
CA LEU A 194 -19.80 -11.63 -1.93
C LEU A 194 -20.33 -13.00 -1.49
N ALA A 195 -21.14 -13.05 -0.44
CA ALA A 195 -21.75 -14.30 0.03
C ALA A 195 -22.77 -14.87 -0.97
N SER A 196 -23.44 -13.99 -1.73
CA SER A 196 -24.41 -14.38 -2.77
C SER A 196 -23.76 -14.82 -4.10
N MET A 197 -22.46 -14.54 -4.27
CA MET A 197 -21.73 -14.81 -5.51
C MET A 197 -20.97 -16.14 -5.45
N THR A 198 -20.86 -16.78 -6.61
CA THR A 198 -20.03 -17.97 -6.82
C THR A 198 -18.89 -17.67 -7.79
N VAL A 199 -17.70 -18.17 -7.50
CA VAL A 199 -16.51 -18.01 -8.33
C VAL A 199 -15.88 -19.35 -8.68
N THR A 200 -15.15 -19.41 -9.78
CA THR A 200 -14.39 -20.59 -10.19
C THR A 200 -13.00 -20.50 -9.57
N LEU A 201 -12.66 -21.47 -8.73
CA LEU A 201 -11.38 -21.60 -8.05
C LEU A 201 -10.33 -22.25 -8.96
N PRO A 202 -9.04 -22.10 -8.65
CA PRO A 202 -7.98 -22.88 -9.30
C PRO A 202 -8.30 -24.37 -9.21
N GLY A 203 -8.31 -25.07 -10.35
CA GLY A 203 -8.73 -26.48 -10.44
C GLY A 203 -10.20 -26.69 -10.85
N GLY A 204 -10.93 -25.62 -11.21
CA GLY A 204 -12.25 -25.70 -11.84
C GLY A 204 -13.41 -25.93 -10.88
N GLN A 205 -13.16 -25.96 -9.57
CA GLN A 205 -14.20 -26.07 -8.55
C GLN A 205 -14.92 -24.75 -8.36
N THR A 206 -16.23 -24.77 -8.11
CA THR A 206 -16.98 -23.56 -7.76
C THR A 206 -17.01 -23.36 -6.24
N GLY A 207 -16.69 -22.16 -5.77
CA GLY A 207 -16.71 -21.79 -4.36
C GLY A 207 -17.50 -20.51 -4.10
N CYS A 208 -17.79 -20.24 -2.82
CA CYS A 208 -18.34 -18.96 -2.38
C CYS A 208 -17.31 -17.85 -2.58
N ALA A 209 -17.70 -16.74 -3.19
CA ALA A 209 -16.80 -15.63 -3.49
C ALA A 209 -16.24 -14.98 -2.21
N LEU A 210 -17.06 -14.87 -1.17
CA LEU A 210 -16.61 -14.38 0.14
C LEU A 210 -15.48 -15.24 0.72
N ASP A 211 -15.68 -16.56 0.78
CA ASP A 211 -14.74 -17.49 1.38
C ASP A 211 -13.39 -17.46 0.64
N ALA A 212 -13.44 -17.48 -0.69
CA ALA A 212 -12.27 -17.44 -1.55
C ALA A 212 -11.53 -16.10 -1.45
N SER A 213 -12.26 -14.98 -1.51
CA SER A 213 -11.67 -13.63 -1.43
C SER A 213 -11.01 -13.36 -0.07
N LEU A 214 -11.64 -13.76 1.05
CA LEU A 214 -11.05 -13.64 2.38
C LEU A 214 -9.87 -14.58 2.58
N ALA A 215 -9.89 -15.79 2.02
CA ALA A 215 -8.74 -16.67 2.05
C ALA A 215 -7.53 -16.01 1.37
N VAL A 216 -7.70 -15.43 0.17
CA VAL A 216 -6.63 -14.71 -0.54
C VAL A 216 -6.20 -13.46 0.23
N TRP A 217 -7.14 -12.65 0.70
CA TRP A 217 -6.83 -11.42 1.44
C TRP A 217 -6.00 -11.72 2.70
N LEU A 218 -6.40 -12.70 3.52
CA LEU A 218 -5.72 -13.00 4.78
C LEU A 218 -4.40 -13.76 4.60
N ASP A 219 -4.18 -14.41 3.46
CA ASP A 219 -2.93 -15.07 3.10
C ASP A 219 -1.92 -14.06 2.53
N ARG A 220 -2.39 -13.16 1.65
CA ARG A 220 -1.55 -12.20 0.91
C ARG A 220 -1.46 -10.82 1.57
N CYS A 221 -2.07 -10.62 2.74
CA CYS A 221 -2.04 -9.33 3.46
C CYS A 221 -0.62 -8.87 3.81
N GLU A 222 0.32 -9.81 3.98
CA GLU A 222 1.72 -9.51 4.30
C GLU A 222 2.53 -8.99 3.10
N GLU A 223 2.02 -9.14 1.88
CA GLU A 223 2.63 -8.60 0.66
C GLU A 223 2.28 -7.13 0.42
N LEU A 224 1.31 -6.59 1.17
CA LEU A 224 0.92 -5.19 1.03
C LEU A 224 2.03 -4.28 1.52
N GLN A 225 2.56 -3.48 0.60
CA GLN A 225 3.58 -2.47 0.86
C GLN A 225 2.96 -1.07 0.88
N GLY A 226 3.63 -0.15 1.56
CA GLY A 226 3.19 1.23 1.70
C GLY A 226 2.18 1.44 2.83
N ARG A 227 2.38 2.52 3.60
CA ARG A 227 1.54 2.87 4.75
C ARG A 227 0.06 2.96 4.36
N TYR A 228 -0.23 3.56 3.21
CA TYR A 228 -1.60 3.82 2.79
C TYR A 228 -2.36 2.51 2.48
N HIS A 229 -1.81 1.62 1.65
CA HIS A 229 -2.43 0.34 1.31
C HIS A 229 -2.60 -0.55 2.54
N LEU A 230 -1.58 -0.64 3.39
CA LEU A 230 -1.69 -1.40 4.62
C LEU A 230 -2.77 -0.81 5.55
N THR A 231 -2.80 0.51 5.72
CA THR A 231 -3.81 1.18 6.54
C THR A 231 -5.21 0.93 6.00
N LEU A 232 -5.41 1.08 4.69
CA LEU A 232 -6.70 0.84 4.05
C LEU A 232 -7.18 -0.61 4.25
N ALA A 233 -6.30 -1.59 3.97
CA ALA A 233 -6.63 -3.01 4.10
C ALA A 233 -6.94 -3.41 5.54
N VAL A 234 -6.10 -3.02 6.49
CA VAL A 234 -6.24 -3.39 7.90
C VAL A 234 -7.47 -2.75 8.53
N THR A 235 -7.72 -1.46 8.25
CA THR A 235 -8.92 -0.79 8.75
C THR A 235 -10.19 -1.35 8.11
N ALA A 236 -10.15 -1.76 6.85
CA ALA A 236 -11.25 -2.46 6.18
C ALA A 236 -11.54 -3.82 6.85
N LEU A 237 -10.52 -4.61 7.16
CA LEU A 237 -10.67 -5.85 7.93
C LEU A 237 -11.25 -5.60 9.33
N GLY A 238 -10.87 -4.48 9.97
CA GLY A 238 -11.48 -4.03 11.22
C GLY A 238 -12.97 -3.74 11.09
N LEU A 239 -13.40 -3.05 10.03
CA LEU A 239 -14.83 -2.80 9.74
C LEU A 239 -15.59 -4.11 9.48
N LEU A 240 -14.98 -5.07 8.77
CA LEU A 240 -15.58 -6.39 8.56
C LEU A 240 -15.79 -7.12 9.89
N LEU A 241 -14.83 -7.04 10.83
CA LEU A 241 -14.99 -7.60 12.18
C LEU A 241 -16.10 -6.89 12.97
N GLU A 242 -16.11 -5.56 12.98
CA GLU A 242 -17.11 -4.75 13.70
C GLU A 242 -18.54 -5.01 13.20
N SER A 243 -18.71 -5.39 11.92
CA SER A 243 -20.01 -5.78 11.35
C SER A 243 -20.70 -6.92 12.08
N SER A 244 -19.93 -7.80 12.75
CA SER A 244 -20.44 -9.02 13.40
C SER A 244 -21.35 -9.86 12.49
N HIS A 245 -21.09 -9.83 11.17
CA HIS A 245 -21.94 -10.50 10.20
C HIS A 245 -21.81 -12.04 10.33
N PRO A 246 -22.91 -12.81 10.47
CA PRO A 246 -22.86 -14.24 10.79
C PRO A 246 -22.15 -15.08 9.73
N ARG A 247 -22.21 -14.63 8.47
CA ARG A 247 -21.48 -15.30 7.38
C ARG A 247 -19.97 -15.27 7.57
N LEU A 248 -19.42 -14.22 8.21
CA LEU A 248 -17.98 -14.08 8.42
C LEU A 248 -17.43 -15.16 9.37
N GLU A 249 -18.20 -15.55 10.40
CA GLU A 249 -17.83 -16.59 11.35
C GLU A 249 -17.74 -17.99 10.72
N GLN A 250 -18.48 -18.21 9.62
CA GLN A 250 -18.50 -19.49 8.91
C GLN A 250 -17.32 -19.66 7.95
N VAL A 251 -16.58 -18.59 7.65
CA VAL A 251 -15.44 -18.63 6.75
C VAL A 251 -14.25 -19.24 7.50
N VAL A 252 -13.65 -20.28 6.93
CA VAL A 252 -12.49 -20.97 7.50
C VAL A 252 -11.29 -20.75 6.60
N VAL A 253 -10.17 -20.29 7.17
CA VAL A 253 -8.95 -19.91 6.44
C VAL A 253 -7.71 -20.55 7.05
N LYS A 254 -6.60 -20.52 6.31
CA LYS A 254 -5.29 -20.97 6.81
C LYS A 254 -4.81 -20.03 7.92
N GLY A 255 -4.51 -20.61 9.08
CA GLY A 255 -4.02 -19.92 10.24
C GLY A 255 -2.49 -19.87 10.27
N ARG A 256 -1.91 -20.50 11.28
CA ARG A 256 -0.47 -20.67 11.50
C ARG A 256 0.02 -21.99 10.92
N ARG A 257 1.26 -21.97 10.45
CA ARG A 257 1.98 -23.16 10.03
C ARG A 257 2.36 -24.01 11.25
N LEU A 258 2.07 -25.30 11.20
CA LEU A 258 2.31 -26.26 12.28
C LEU A 258 3.71 -26.88 12.23
N ASP A 259 4.39 -26.82 11.08
CA ASP A 259 5.65 -27.52 10.84
C ASP A 259 6.92 -26.80 11.38
N VAL A 260 6.75 -25.66 12.06
CA VAL A 260 7.84 -24.75 12.46
C VAL A 260 8.75 -25.35 13.55
N GLN A 261 8.30 -26.38 14.29
CA GLN A 261 9.05 -26.93 15.43
C GLN A 261 10.25 -27.83 15.07
N GLN A 262 10.56 -28.02 13.79
CA GLN A 262 11.58 -29.00 13.33
C GLN A 262 12.80 -28.38 12.63
N GLY A 263 13.15 -27.12 12.96
CA GLY A 263 14.32 -26.43 12.40
C GLY A 263 14.12 -25.93 10.96
N VAL A 264 15.20 -25.42 10.35
CA VAL A 264 15.21 -24.94 8.96
C VAL A 264 14.99 -26.13 8.03
N LYS A 265 13.79 -26.22 7.44
CA LYS A 265 13.48 -27.22 6.42
C LYS A 265 13.65 -26.61 5.04
N THR A 266 14.43 -27.28 4.19
CA THR A 266 14.55 -26.92 2.78
C THR A 266 13.25 -27.26 2.03
N ARG A 267 13.01 -26.60 0.88
CA ARG A 267 11.82 -26.85 0.04
C ARG A 267 11.61 -28.33 -0.29
N SER A 268 12.68 -29.09 -0.51
CA SER A 268 12.61 -30.53 -0.82
C SER A 268 12.15 -31.37 0.38
N GLN A 269 12.55 -31.03 1.61
CA GLN A 269 12.10 -31.73 2.82
C GLN A 269 10.62 -31.49 3.11
N VAL A 270 10.13 -30.27 2.86
CA VAL A 270 8.71 -29.92 2.98
C VAL A 270 7.87 -30.67 1.95
N GLN A 271 8.35 -30.76 0.71
CA GLN A 271 7.67 -31.52 -0.34
C GLN A 271 7.64 -33.03 -0.05
N ALA A 272 8.73 -33.60 0.49
CA ALA A 272 8.81 -35.00 0.90
C ALA A 272 7.93 -35.34 2.12
N ALA A 273 7.68 -34.39 3.02
CA ALA A 273 6.85 -34.57 4.22
C ALA A 273 5.33 -34.43 3.97
N GLY A 274 4.90 -34.30 2.72
CA GLY A 274 3.49 -34.12 2.34
C GLY A 274 3.03 -32.67 2.30
N GLY A 275 3.94 -31.70 2.17
CA GLY A 275 3.65 -30.28 2.05
C GLY A 275 3.56 -29.53 3.38
N GLU A 276 3.25 -28.24 3.29
CA GLU A 276 3.13 -27.34 4.44
C GLU A 276 1.78 -27.54 5.15
N LYS A 277 1.83 -27.83 6.46
CA LYS A 277 0.64 -28.03 7.28
C LYS A 277 0.28 -26.75 8.02
N TYR A 278 -0.97 -26.33 7.87
CA TYR A 278 -1.54 -25.17 8.55
C TYR A 278 -2.67 -25.62 9.47
N ASN A 279 -2.88 -24.91 10.58
CA ASN A 279 -4.15 -25.02 11.27
C ASN A 279 -5.23 -24.27 10.49
N MET A 280 -6.45 -24.78 10.47
CA MET A 280 -7.60 -24.09 9.90
C MET A 280 -8.31 -23.35 11.02
N VAL A 281 -8.54 -22.04 10.84
CA VAL A 281 -9.16 -21.17 11.85
C VAL A 281 -10.27 -20.34 11.22
N PRO A 282 -11.31 -19.94 11.98
CA PRO A 282 -12.30 -18.98 11.52
C PRO A 282 -11.65 -17.65 11.10
N ALA A 283 -12.16 -17.05 10.02
CA ALA A 283 -11.64 -15.79 9.48
C ALA A 283 -11.55 -14.67 10.52
N PRO A 284 -12.53 -14.47 11.43
CA PRO A 284 -12.41 -13.47 12.48
C PRO A 284 -11.17 -13.64 13.38
N LEU A 285 -10.82 -14.89 13.70
CA LEU A 285 -9.64 -15.16 14.54
C LEU A 285 -8.34 -14.89 13.80
N LYS A 286 -8.28 -15.21 12.50
CA LYS A 286 -7.12 -14.91 11.65
C LYS A 286 -6.93 -13.40 11.47
N ILE A 287 -8.02 -12.64 11.28
CA ILE A 287 -7.96 -11.17 11.21
C ILE A 287 -7.36 -10.61 12.50
N LEU A 288 -7.85 -11.02 13.67
CA LEU A 288 -7.29 -10.57 14.95
C LEU A 288 -5.82 -10.94 15.11
N ALA A 289 -5.42 -12.14 14.70
CA ALA A 289 -4.02 -12.56 14.76
C ALA A 289 -3.12 -11.69 13.87
N LEU A 290 -3.54 -11.39 12.63
CA LEU A 290 -2.85 -10.48 11.72
C LEU A 290 -2.72 -9.06 12.30
N MET A 291 -3.81 -8.52 12.84
CA MET A 291 -3.79 -7.19 13.49
C MET A 291 -2.92 -7.18 14.75
N GLY A 292 -2.87 -8.29 15.48
CA GLY A 292 -2.00 -8.47 16.64
C GLY A 292 -0.52 -8.53 16.26
N ASP A 293 -0.18 -9.17 15.13
CA ASP A 293 1.19 -9.17 14.60
C ASP A 293 1.62 -7.77 14.18
N LEU A 294 0.73 -7.05 13.49
CA LEU A 294 1.00 -5.68 13.08
C LEU A 294 1.18 -4.75 14.28
N LEU A 295 0.33 -4.89 15.30
CA LEU A 295 0.47 -4.13 16.55
C LEU A 295 1.79 -4.46 17.27
N ALA A 296 2.21 -5.73 17.29
CA ALA A 296 3.48 -6.13 17.88
C ALA A 296 4.66 -5.47 17.13
N GLY A 297 4.61 -5.47 15.79
CA GLY A 297 5.61 -4.77 14.97
C GLY A 297 5.67 -3.27 15.28
N VAL A 298 4.53 -2.58 15.25
CA VAL A 298 4.46 -1.12 15.52
C VAL A 298 4.94 -0.74 16.93
N GLN A 299 4.74 -1.63 17.92
CA GLN A 299 5.28 -1.40 19.28
C GLN A 299 6.79 -1.55 19.37
N GLU A 300 7.42 -2.32 18.47
CA GLU A 300 8.85 -2.60 18.49
C GLU A 300 9.65 -1.59 17.66
N THR A 301 9.16 -1.20 16.48
CA THR A 301 9.87 -0.32 15.55
C THR A 301 9.47 1.15 15.62
N GLY A 302 8.50 1.53 16.47
CA GLY A 302 7.85 2.84 16.35
C GLY A 302 7.03 2.90 15.05
N ASP A 303 6.50 4.06 14.66
CA ASP A 303 5.60 4.21 13.48
C ASP A 303 6.26 3.83 12.12
N CYS A 304 7.50 3.33 12.14
CA CYS A 304 8.21 2.66 11.05
C CYS A 304 7.55 1.32 10.72
N ILE A 305 6.47 1.38 9.96
CA ILE A 305 5.79 0.20 9.41
C ILE A 305 6.68 -0.38 8.29
N ARG A 306 6.74 -1.72 8.19
CA ARG A 306 7.54 -2.45 7.18
C ARG A 306 7.60 -1.72 5.83
N GLY A 307 8.81 -1.30 5.44
CA GLY A 307 9.10 -0.65 4.15
C GLY A 307 8.76 0.84 4.05
N THR A 308 8.75 1.60 5.16
CA THR A 308 8.39 3.04 5.11
C THR A 308 9.45 4.04 5.61
N ASP A 309 10.71 3.66 5.75
CA ASP A 309 11.77 4.60 6.12
C ASP A 309 13.08 4.42 5.34
N GLY A 310 13.11 5.00 4.14
CA GLY A 310 14.33 5.60 3.60
C GLY A 310 14.74 6.86 4.38
N SER A 311 14.62 6.85 5.71
CA SER A 311 15.27 7.85 6.55
C SER A 311 16.68 7.35 6.79
N THR A 312 17.62 7.84 5.98
CA THR A 312 19.04 7.87 6.33
C THR A 312 19.19 8.61 7.64
N ASP A 313 19.07 7.92 8.77
CA ASP A 313 19.65 8.34 10.03
C ASP A 313 20.96 7.56 10.17
N ASP A 314 22.05 8.22 9.74
CA ASP A 314 23.43 7.84 9.98
C ASP A 314 23.59 7.54 11.48
N SER A 315 23.43 6.28 11.85
CA SER A 315 23.84 5.75 13.12
C SER A 315 24.85 4.65 12.82
N GLU A 316 26.09 5.08 12.58
CA GLU A 316 27.27 4.23 12.64
C GLU A 316 27.26 3.49 13.98
N SER A 317 26.87 2.22 13.95
CA SER A 317 27.11 1.28 15.03
C SER A 317 28.21 0.34 14.56
N GLU A 318 29.45 0.76 14.79
CA GLU A 318 30.58 -0.16 14.83
C GLU A 318 30.27 -1.32 15.80
N GLY A 319 30.47 -2.54 15.34
CA GLY A 319 30.11 -3.72 16.11
C GLY A 319 30.51 -5.03 15.43
N GLU A 320 31.83 -5.26 15.43
CA GLU A 320 32.48 -6.57 15.59
C GLU A 320 32.29 -7.61 14.46
N GLU A 321 33.34 -7.68 13.62
CA GLU A 321 33.68 -8.81 12.77
C GLU A 321 33.93 -10.06 13.65
N GLU A 322 33.09 -11.08 13.51
CA GLU A 322 33.48 -12.46 13.83
C GLU A 322 33.60 -13.27 12.55
N GLU A 323 34.85 -13.63 12.27
CA GLU A 323 35.32 -14.48 11.19
C GLU A 323 34.66 -15.87 11.22
N GLY A 324 34.19 -16.32 10.06
CA GLY A 324 33.73 -17.68 9.82
C GLY A 324 33.94 -18.09 8.38
N ALA A 325 35.21 -18.08 7.93
CA ALA A 325 35.59 -18.48 6.58
C ALA A 325 35.38 -19.99 6.37
N PHE A 326 34.65 -20.24 5.30
CA PHE A 326 34.21 -21.48 4.69
C PHE A 326 35.38 -22.34 4.20
N GLU A 327 35.32 -23.66 4.45
CA GLU A 327 36.28 -24.64 3.95
C GLU A 327 36.21 -24.80 2.43
N GLU A 328 37.38 -24.62 1.82
CA GLU A 328 37.74 -24.81 0.43
C GLU A 328 37.71 -26.30 0.03
N TYR A 329 36.99 -26.62 -1.05
CA TYR A 329 37.26 -27.81 -1.86
C TYR A 329 37.36 -27.38 -3.32
N GLY A 330 38.57 -27.52 -3.87
CA GLY A 330 38.88 -27.25 -5.26
C GLY A 330 38.41 -28.36 -6.20
N SER A 331 38.29 -27.98 -7.48
CA SER A 331 38.75 -28.80 -8.61
C SER A 331 38.93 -27.88 -9.81
N GLU A 332 40.16 -27.85 -10.28
CA GLU A 332 40.61 -27.32 -11.57
C GLU A 332 40.19 -28.27 -12.69
N GLU A 333 40.04 -27.74 -13.91
CA GLU A 333 40.09 -28.36 -15.26
C GLU A 333 39.15 -27.51 -16.15
N GLU A 334 39.46 -27.02 -17.34
CA GLU A 334 40.62 -27.08 -18.24
C GLU A 334 40.37 -26.02 -19.34
N LEU A 335 41.43 -25.47 -19.93
CA LEU A 335 41.42 -24.39 -20.94
C LEU A 335 41.43 -24.94 -22.38
N GLU A 336 40.60 -24.41 -23.29
CA GLU A 336 40.81 -24.36 -24.76
C GLU A 336 40.03 -23.13 -25.31
N ASP A 337 40.66 -21.99 -25.60
CA ASP A 337 41.41 -21.56 -26.80
C ASP A 337 40.59 -21.40 -28.11
N LEU A 338 40.57 -20.16 -28.62
CA LEU A 338 40.80 -19.72 -30.01
C LEU A 338 39.83 -18.62 -30.51
N GLY A 339 40.41 -17.48 -30.93
CA GLY A 339 39.90 -16.73 -32.09
C GLY A 339 39.89 -15.20 -31.99
N GLU A 340 41.06 -14.57 -32.07
CA GLU A 340 41.23 -13.12 -32.33
C GLU A 340 40.80 -12.73 -33.75
N GLY A 341 40.23 -11.53 -33.90
CA GLY A 341 39.85 -10.94 -35.19
C GLY A 341 39.60 -9.43 -35.08
N GLU A 342 40.69 -8.68 -35.21
CA GLU A 342 40.81 -7.22 -35.31
C GLU A 342 40.25 -6.70 -36.66
N VAL A 343 39.50 -5.58 -36.69
CA VAL A 343 39.64 -4.50 -37.71
C VAL A 343 38.76 -3.26 -37.45
N ASP A 344 39.49 -2.15 -37.29
CA ASP A 344 39.35 -0.80 -37.85
C ASP A 344 38.22 0.19 -37.52
N ALA A 345 38.72 1.37 -37.16
CA ALA A 345 38.07 2.62 -36.81
C ALA A 345 38.11 3.64 -37.96
N ALA A 346 37.00 4.39 -38.13
CA ALA A 346 36.84 5.76 -38.66
C ALA A 346 35.40 5.85 -39.20
N THR A 347 34.53 6.79 -38.80
CA THR A 347 34.67 8.24 -38.95
C THR A 347 33.72 8.97 -38.00
N TYR A 348 34.21 10.03 -37.34
CA TYR A 348 33.48 11.00 -36.50
C TYR A 348 33.06 12.22 -37.33
N ALA A 349 31.83 12.71 -37.11
CA ALA A 349 31.37 14.12 -37.12
C ALA A 349 29.82 14.11 -37.05
N GLU A 350 29.23 14.14 -35.84
CA GLU A 350 28.55 15.32 -35.22
C GLU A 350 27.19 15.66 -35.90
N ASP A 351 26.05 15.88 -35.24
CA ASP A 351 25.78 16.42 -33.90
C ASP A 351 24.30 16.18 -33.50
N LYS A 352 24.05 16.03 -32.19
CA LYS A 352 22.78 16.20 -31.43
C LYS A 352 21.55 15.31 -31.70
N MET A 353 21.45 14.21 -30.93
CA MET A 353 20.22 13.80 -30.19
C MET A 353 20.46 12.59 -29.24
N GLY A 354 21.61 12.52 -28.54
CA GLY A 354 22.04 11.28 -27.87
C GLY A 354 22.69 11.48 -26.51
N ALA A 355 22.12 12.31 -25.63
CA ALA A 355 22.62 12.53 -24.27
C ALA A 355 21.56 12.27 -23.19
N PHE A 356 20.68 11.28 -23.41
CA PHE A 356 19.67 10.85 -22.42
C PHE A 356 19.54 9.32 -22.26
N LEU A 357 20.36 8.53 -22.98
CA LEU A 357 20.23 7.07 -23.02
C LEU A 357 21.59 6.36 -23.11
N LYS A 358 22.48 6.60 -22.15
CA LYS A 358 23.57 5.67 -21.86
C LYS A 358 24.12 5.92 -20.47
N ASP A 359 23.59 5.17 -19.51
CA ASP A 359 24.39 4.40 -18.57
C ASP A 359 23.50 3.29 -18.03
N ASN A 360 23.38 2.25 -18.87
CA ASN A 360 23.21 0.87 -18.45
C ASN A 360 23.64 0.01 -19.64
N HIS A 361 24.68 -0.80 -19.45
CA HIS A 361 24.54 -2.25 -19.42
C HIS A 361 25.91 -2.92 -19.41
N GLN A 362 26.18 -3.65 -18.32
CA GLN A 362 26.54 -5.07 -18.25
C GLN A 362 26.66 -5.39 -16.75
N ASP A 363 25.99 -6.38 -16.17
CA ASP A 363 25.87 -7.75 -16.65
C ASP A 363 24.63 -8.47 -16.10
N GLU A 364 24.24 -9.55 -16.76
CA GLU A 364 22.96 -10.26 -16.65
C GLU A 364 22.80 -11.15 -15.40
N GLY A 365 21.62 -11.05 -14.79
CA GLY A 365 21.07 -12.03 -13.86
C GLY A 365 19.55 -11.91 -13.84
N ALA A 366 18.86 -12.93 -14.34
CA ALA A 366 17.42 -12.95 -14.55
C ALA A 366 16.62 -12.62 -13.26
N GLY A 367 15.91 -11.49 -13.29
CA GLY A 367 15.00 -11.03 -12.26
C GLY A 367 14.56 -9.62 -12.60
N GLY A 368 13.52 -9.48 -13.43
CA GLY A 368 12.96 -8.19 -13.80
C GLY A 368 12.25 -7.54 -12.63
N ASP A 369 13.01 -6.97 -11.69
CA ASP A 369 12.51 -5.96 -10.78
C ASP A 369 12.28 -4.69 -11.60
N VAL A 370 11.05 -4.55 -12.09
CA VAL A 370 10.51 -3.25 -12.45
C VAL A 370 10.49 -2.45 -11.15
N MET A 371 11.58 -1.73 -10.90
CA MET A 371 11.68 -0.73 -9.84
C MET A 371 10.53 0.26 -10.00
N LEU A 372 9.44 0.00 -9.28
CA LEU A 372 8.40 0.99 -9.02
C LEU A 372 9.12 2.16 -8.37
N HIS A 373 8.97 3.34 -8.96
CA HIS A 373 9.50 4.56 -8.39
C HIS A 373 8.76 4.82 -7.07
N GLU A 374 9.27 4.29 -5.97
CA GLU A 374 8.83 4.54 -4.60
C GLU A 374 9.24 5.98 -4.22
N GLY A 375 8.53 6.94 -4.82
CA GLY A 375 8.65 8.36 -4.49
C GLY A 375 7.76 8.69 -3.29
N GLU A 376 8.41 9.20 -2.24
CA GLU A 376 7.86 9.72 -0.99
C GLU A 376 6.46 10.38 -1.15
N GLY A 377 5.46 9.84 -0.44
CA GLY A 377 4.20 10.52 -0.16
C GLY A 377 3.11 10.52 -1.25
N GLY A 378 3.27 9.78 -2.35
CA GLY A 378 2.38 9.85 -3.53
C GLY A 378 1.19 8.87 -3.60
N ASP A 379 1.14 7.80 -2.81
CA ASP A 379 0.16 6.70 -3.04
C ASP A 379 -1.26 6.94 -2.51
N ALA A 380 -1.45 7.97 -1.67
CA ALA A 380 -2.77 8.24 -1.12
C ALA A 380 -3.58 9.17 -2.04
N PRO A 381 -4.80 8.80 -2.45
CA PRO A 381 -5.72 9.69 -3.14
C PRO A 381 -5.90 10.99 -2.34
N ALA A 382 -5.69 12.12 -3.00
CA ALA A 382 -5.68 13.42 -2.35
C ALA A 382 -6.97 13.67 -1.56
N GLY A 383 -6.84 13.93 -0.26
CA GLY A 383 -7.97 14.22 0.62
C GLY A 383 -8.71 13.01 1.19
N ASP A 384 -8.26 11.78 0.94
CA ASP A 384 -8.84 10.58 1.55
C ASP A 384 -8.57 10.57 3.08
N PRO A 385 -9.61 10.43 3.94
CA PRO A 385 -9.43 10.33 5.39
C PRO A 385 -8.52 9.17 5.82
N ILE A 386 -8.46 8.08 5.06
CA ILE A 386 -7.60 6.92 5.36
C ILE A 386 -6.11 7.32 5.39
N ALA A 387 -5.71 8.28 4.57
CA ALA A 387 -4.34 8.77 4.54
C ALA A 387 -3.89 9.37 5.89
N ARG A 388 -4.84 9.86 6.71
CA ARG A 388 -4.58 10.48 8.02
C ARG A 388 -4.60 9.49 9.18
N VAL A 389 -5.09 8.27 8.96
CA VAL A 389 -5.13 7.24 10.00
C VAL A 389 -3.70 6.76 10.27
N ARG A 390 -3.31 6.76 11.55
CA ARG A 390 -2.06 6.15 12.01
C ARG A 390 -2.37 4.82 12.67
N LEU A 391 -1.75 3.75 12.19
CA LEU A 391 -1.98 2.41 12.73
C LEU A 391 -1.45 2.28 14.16
N SER A 392 -0.40 3.02 14.53
CA SER A 392 0.13 3.10 15.89
C SER A 392 -0.88 3.55 16.94
N SER A 393 -1.78 4.47 16.60
CA SER A 393 -2.89 4.86 17.49
C SER A 393 -4.15 4.02 17.25
N TRP A 394 -4.45 3.72 15.99
CA TRP A 394 -5.71 3.08 15.63
C TRP A 394 -5.82 1.63 16.10
N LEU A 395 -4.73 0.84 16.02
CA LEU A 395 -4.74 -0.57 16.44
C LEU A 395 -4.96 -0.74 17.95
N PRO A 396 -4.22 -0.06 18.86
CA PRO A 396 -4.52 -0.09 20.29
C PRO A 396 -5.98 0.26 20.60
N ASP A 397 -6.47 1.36 20.02
CA ASP A 397 -7.84 1.83 20.25
C ASP A 397 -8.87 0.81 19.76
N PHE A 398 -8.63 0.17 18.61
CA PHE A 398 -9.47 -0.90 18.08
C PHE A 398 -9.56 -2.08 19.05
N PHE A 399 -8.43 -2.59 19.55
CA PHE A 399 -8.42 -3.71 20.50
C PHE A 399 -9.07 -3.34 21.84
N VAL A 400 -8.88 -2.11 22.31
CA VAL A 400 -9.56 -1.60 23.50
C VAL A 400 -11.06 -1.58 23.27
N ARG A 401 -11.56 -0.96 22.18
CA ARG A 401 -13.00 -0.92 21.84
C ARG A 401 -13.60 -2.33 21.74
N LEU A 402 -12.91 -3.25 21.07
CA LEU A 402 -13.35 -4.64 20.94
C LEU A 402 -13.50 -5.30 22.33
N SER A 403 -12.56 -5.06 23.24
CA SER A 403 -12.57 -5.62 24.60
C SER A 403 -13.70 -5.06 25.51
N LEU A 404 -14.35 -3.96 25.12
CA LEU A 404 -15.46 -3.38 25.89
C LEU A 404 -16.78 -4.16 25.68
N THR A 405 -16.88 -4.99 24.64
CA THR A 405 -18.09 -5.75 24.33
C THR A 405 -17.93 -7.23 24.72
N LEU A 406 -19.00 -7.87 25.22
CA LEU A 406 -18.96 -9.30 25.56
C LEU A 406 -18.60 -10.20 24.36
N PRO A 407 -19.18 -10.01 23.15
CA PRO A 407 -18.77 -10.78 21.97
C PRO A 407 -17.30 -10.57 21.62
N GLY A 408 -16.81 -9.33 21.69
CA GLY A 408 -15.41 -9.01 21.43
C GLY A 408 -14.45 -9.65 22.44
N GLN A 409 -14.83 -9.72 23.72
CA GLN A 409 -14.05 -10.44 24.74
C GLN A 409 -13.96 -11.94 24.44
N GLN A 410 -15.08 -12.57 24.07
CA GLN A 410 -15.11 -13.99 23.68
C GLN A 410 -14.25 -14.23 22.44
N LEU A 411 -14.32 -13.33 21.46
CA LEU A 411 -13.53 -13.41 20.24
C LEU A 411 -12.03 -13.27 20.52
N LEU A 412 -11.63 -12.33 21.38
CA LEU A 412 -10.23 -12.18 21.82
C LEU A 412 -9.73 -13.40 22.60
N GLN A 413 -10.57 -13.99 23.45
CA GLN A 413 -10.23 -15.22 24.16
C GLN A 413 -10.04 -16.41 23.19
N ALA A 414 -10.94 -16.58 22.23
CA ALA A 414 -10.84 -17.62 21.21
C ALA A 414 -9.62 -17.40 20.29
N ALA A 415 -9.35 -16.15 19.90
CA ALA A 415 -8.17 -15.79 19.12
C ALA A 415 -6.90 -16.13 19.89
N GLY A 416 -6.83 -15.83 21.19
CA GLY A 416 -5.71 -16.19 22.05
C GLY A 416 -5.48 -17.70 22.19
N ALA A 417 -6.55 -18.50 22.23
CA ALA A 417 -6.43 -19.95 22.35
C ALA A 417 -6.00 -20.63 21.05
N HIS A 418 -6.47 -20.15 19.90
CA HIS A 418 -6.40 -20.92 18.65
C HIS A 418 -5.58 -20.28 17.52
N ALA A 419 -5.54 -18.94 17.45
CA ALA A 419 -4.93 -18.22 16.34
C ALA A 419 -3.65 -17.47 16.72
N MET A 420 -3.59 -16.88 17.92
CA MET A 420 -2.53 -15.95 18.29
C MET A 420 -1.28 -16.59 18.88
N THR A 421 -0.13 -15.98 18.63
CA THR A 421 1.15 -16.29 19.30
C THR A 421 1.27 -15.57 20.64
N ALA A 422 2.21 -16.00 21.50
CA ALA A 422 2.48 -15.32 22.77
C ALA A 422 2.90 -13.84 22.57
N ARG A 423 3.63 -13.55 21.48
CA ARG A 423 4.03 -12.19 21.09
C ARG A 423 2.83 -11.33 20.72
N GLN A 424 1.92 -11.83 19.89
CA GLN A 424 0.70 -11.12 19.53
C GLN A 424 -0.19 -10.87 20.75
N LEU A 425 -0.36 -11.90 21.61
CA LEU A 425 -1.17 -11.79 22.81
C LEU A 425 -0.63 -10.76 23.80
N SER A 426 0.69 -10.70 23.99
CA SER A 426 1.28 -9.70 24.88
C SER A 426 1.11 -8.30 24.31
N ALA A 427 1.30 -8.11 22.99
CA ALA A 427 1.10 -6.83 22.32
C ALA A 427 -0.35 -6.32 22.44
N VAL A 428 -1.34 -7.20 22.29
CA VAL A 428 -2.78 -6.87 22.41
C VAL A 428 -3.21 -6.61 23.86
N ARG A 429 -2.66 -7.32 24.84
CA ARG A 429 -3.02 -7.14 26.26
C ARG A 429 -2.53 -5.81 26.84
N LYS A 430 -1.33 -5.36 26.50
CA LYS A 430 -0.74 -4.09 26.98
C LYS A 430 -1.71 -2.89 26.92
N PRO A 431 -2.31 -2.54 25.75
CA PRO A 431 -3.22 -1.40 25.67
C PRO A 431 -4.55 -1.64 26.39
N ILE A 432 -5.07 -2.87 26.40
CA ILE A 432 -6.30 -3.23 27.12
C ILE A 432 -6.10 -3.04 28.63
N ASP A 433 -5.01 -3.54 29.18
CA ASP A 433 -4.70 -3.44 30.61
C ASP A 433 -4.42 -1.98 31.02
N ALA A 434 -3.69 -1.22 30.18
CA ALA A 434 -3.47 0.21 30.39
C ALA A 434 -4.80 0.98 30.43
N SER A 435 -5.74 0.69 29.53
CA SER A 435 -7.06 1.35 29.51
C SER A 435 -7.87 1.08 30.79
N ARG A 436 -7.82 -0.16 31.31
CA ARG A 436 -8.50 -0.58 32.55
C ARG A 436 -7.94 0.11 33.80
N LEU A 437 -6.65 0.42 33.81
CA LEU A 437 -6.00 1.17 34.89
C LEU A 437 -6.40 2.66 34.87
N THR A 438 -6.62 3.23 33.68
CA THR A 438 -7.02 4.64 33.54
C THR A 438 -8.53 4.90 33.72
N ASN A 439 -9.38 3.92 33.40
CA ASN A 439 -10.82 3.97 33.61
C ASN A 439 -11.27 2.66 34.28
N PRO A 440 -11.27 2.59 35.63
CA PRO A 440 -11.77 1.42 36.32
C PRO A 440 -13.27 1.25 36.00
N PRO A 441 -13.75 0.01 35.75
CA PRO A 441 -15.17 -0.23 35.50
C PRO A 441 -15.99 0.26 36.71
N GLN A 442 -17.02 1.08 36.43
CA GLN A 442 -18.02 1.51 37.43
C GLN A 442 -18.95 0.38 37.83
#